data_AF-A0A3N4JR51-F1
#
_entry.id   AF-A0A3N4JR51-F1
#
_cell.length_a   1.000
_cell.length_b   1.000
_cell.length_c   1.000
_cell.angle_alpha   90.00
_cell.angle_beta   90.00
_cell.angle_gamma   90.00
#
_symmetry.space_group_name_H-M   'P 1'
#
loop_
_entity.id
_entity.type
_entity.pdbx_description
1 polymer ?
#
loop_
_entity_poly.entity_id
_entity_poly.type
_entity_poly.pdbx_seq_one_letter_code
_entity_poly.pdbx_strand_id
1 'polypeptide(L)' 'EEAGGSVEEFSLVKDGSKIHISAYSCQFKLNNDIIYSDWLSYSPNLNPIENFWWTLK' A
#
# COMPACT_ATOMS: atom_id res chain seq x y z
N GLU A 1 -23.71 -13.01 19.92
CA GLU A 1 -23.03 -11.73 19.68
C GLU A 1 -22.43 -11.83 18.29
N GLU A 2 -23.15 -11.37 17.26
CA GLU A 2 -22.64 -11.37 15.89
C GLU A 2 -21.62 -10.23 15.80
N ALA A 3 -20.35 -10.58 15.67
CA ALA A 3 -19.31 -9.63 15.31
C ALA A 3 -19.61 -9.15 13.89
N GLY A 4 -20.29 -8.01 13.77
CA GLY A 4 -20.51 -7.32 12.51
C GLY A 4 -19.14 -6.96 11.92
N GLY A 5 -18.70 -7.76 10.95
CA GLY A 5 -17.50 -7.47 10.19
C GLY A 5 -17.64 -6.10 9.54
N SER A 6 -16.70 -5.20 9.84
CA SER A 6 -16.49 -3.98 9.08
C SER A 6 -16.46 -4.33 7.59
N VAL A 7 -17.12 -3.52 6.75
CA VAL A 7 -16.81 -3.52 5.31
C VAL A 7 -15.29 -3.40 5.22
N GLU A 8 -14.63 -4.38 4.60
CA GLU A 8 -13.17 -4.43 4.53
C GLU A 8 -12.68 -3.22 3.74
N GLU A 9 -12.25 -2.18 4.47
CA GLU A 9 -11.68 -0.98 3.89
C GLU A 9 -10.29 -1.31 3.37
N PHE A 10 -10.15 -1.39 2.04
CA PHE A 10 -8.87 -1.65 1.38
C PHE A 10 -8.05 -0.36 1.31
N SER A 11 -6.83 -0.40 1.84
CA SER A 11 -5.85 0.68 1.70
C SER A 11 -4.57 0.17 1.04
N LEU A 12 -4.15 0.86 -0.01
CA LEU A 12 -2.95 0.54 -0.76
C LEU A 12 -1.71 1.19 -0.12
N VAL A 13 -0.73 0.36 0.23
CA VAL A 13 0.54 0.80 0.80
C VAL A 13 1.68 0.49 -0.16
N LYS A 14 2.44 1.52 -0.56
CA LYS A 14 3.59 1.37 -1.48
C LYS A 14 4.72 2.30 -1.11
N ASP A 15 5.95 1.89 -1.43
CA ASP A 15 7.13 2.75 -1.26
C ASP A 15 7.12 3.97 -2.19
N GLY A 16 8.07 4.89 -1.98
CA GLY A 16 8.25 6.10 -2.77
C GLY A 16 8.94 5.91 -4.12
N SER A 17 9.00 4.69 -4.67
CA SER A 17 9.61 4.44 -5.98
C SER A 17 8.91 5.26 -7.07
N LYS A 18 9.70 5.76 -8.04
CA LYS A 18 9.23 6.67 -9.10
C LYS A 18 8.01 6.15 -9.86
N ILE A 19 7.89 4.83 -10.02
CA ILE A 19 6.74 4.22 -10.69
C ILE A 19 5.44 4.36 -9.87
N HIS A 20 5.52 4.31 -8.54
CA HIS A 20 4.37 4.36 -7.64
C HIS A 20 3.84 5.77 -7.41
N ILE A 21 4.71 6.78 -7.51
CA ILE A 21 4.40 8.22 -7.37
C ILE A 21 4.30 8.96 -8.70
N SER A 22 4.35 8.25 -9.84
CA SER A 22 4.20 8.86 -11.16
C SER A 22 2.83 9.52 -11.31
N ALA A 23 2.75 10.59 -12.11
CA ALA A 23 1.49 11.29 -12.37
C ALA A 23 0.38 10.34 -12.87
N TYR A 24 0.75 9.37 -13.72
CA TYR A 24 -0.17 8.33 -14.20
C TYR A 24 -0.69 7.45 -13.06
N SER A 25 0.20 6.97 -12.18
CA SER A 25 -0.17 6.15 -11.01
C SER A 25 -1.09 6.92 -10.07
N CYS A 26 -0.79 8.20 -9.79
CA CYS A 26 -1.64 9.06 -8.97
C CYS A 26 -3.02 9.25 -9.60
N GLN A 27 -3.09 9.53 -10.91
CA GLN A 27 -4.36 9.68 -11.61
C GLN A 27 -5.18 8.39 -11.63
N PHE A 28 -4.53 7.24 -11.81
CA PHE A 28 -5.20 5.94 -11.76
C PHE A 28 -5.83 5.69 -10.39
N LYS A 29 -5.10 5.97 -9.29
CA LYS A 29 -5.63 5.81 -7.93
C LYS A 29 -6.83 6.71 -7.68
N LEU A 30 -6.73 7.98 -8.09
CA LEU A 30 -7.83 8.95 -7.98
C LEU A 30 -9.08 8.52 -8.76
N ASN A 31 -8.91 8.01 -9.99
CA ASN A 31 -10.03 7.61 -10.84
C ASN A 31 -10.75 6.33 -10.36
N ASN A 32 -10.14 5.57 -9.45
CA ASN A 32 -10.68 4.29 -8.96
C ASN A 32 -10.96 4.34 -7.45
N ASP A 33 -11.01 5.53 -6.84
CA ASP A 33 -11.24 5.72 -5.41
C ASP A 33 -10.32 4.85 -4.52
N ILE A 34 -9.07 4.64 -4.97
CA ILE A 34 -8.10 3.84 -4.23
C ILE A 34 -7.53 4.68 -3.11
N ILE A 35 -7.92 4.35 -1.88
CA ILE A 35 -7.28 4.86 -0.68
C ILE A 35 -5.83 4.36 -0.66
N TYR A 36 -4.88 5.28 -0.52
CA TYR A 36 -3.48 4.93 -0.39
C TYR A 36 -2.82 5.73 0.71
N SER A 37 -1.78 5.14 1.31
CA SER A 37 -0.95 5.79 2.32
C SER A 37 0.48 5.89 1.83
N ASP A 38 1.10 7.05 2.08
CA ASP A 38 2.50 7.24 1.78
C ASP A 38 3.38 6.43 2.75
N TRP A 39 4.46 5.90 2.20
CA TRP A 39 5.46 5.18 2.98
C TRP A 39 6.67 6.07 3.28
N LEU A 40 7.27 5.87 4.45
CA LEU A 40 8.49 6.59 4.81
C LEU A 40 9.64 6.23 3.86
N SER A 41 10.37 7.25 3.42
CA SER A 41 11.56 7.07 2.59
C SER A 41 12.61 6.24 3.32
N TYR A 42 13.36 5.41 2.58
CA TYR A 42 14.44 4.58 3.09
C TYR A 42 14.07 3.68 4.30
N SER A 43 12.80 3.28 4.41
CA SER A 43 12.28 2.47 5.53
C SER A 43 11.81 1.08 5.08
N PRO A 44 12.68 0.23 4.49
CA PRO A 44 12.30 -1.11 4.03
C PRO A 44 11.97 -2.04 5.20
N ASN A 45 12.63 -1.87 6.34
CA ASN A 45 12.39 -2.66 7.56
C ASN A 45 10.97 -2.51 8.13
N LEU A 46 10.25 -1.46 7.74
CA LEU A 46 8.86 -1.28 8.14
C LEU A 46 7.90 -1.93 7.13
N ASN A 47 8.34 -2.18 5.88
CA ASN A 47 7.47 -2.56 4.78
C ASN A 47 7.17 -4.08 4.88
N PRO A 48 5.91 -4.49 5.15
CA PRO A 48 5.61 -5.90 5.40
C PRO A 48 6.00 -6.84 4.26
N ILE A 49 6.03 -6.35 3.01
CA ILE A 49 6.45 -7.17 1.86
C ILE A 49 7.92 -7.58 1.95
N GLU A 50 8.78 -6.77 2.57
CA GLU A 50 10.20 -7.08 2.75
C GLU A 50 10.38 -8.32 3.64
N ASN A 51 9.54 -8.48 4.66
CA ASN A 51 9.55 -9.69 5.50
C ASN A 51 9.13 -10.93 4.70
N PHE A 52 8.15 -10.79 3.82
CA PHE A 52 7.73 -11.88 2.94
C PHE A 52 8.87 -12.26 1.97
N TRP A 53 9.53 -11.28 1.36
CA TRP A 53 10.67 -11.52 0.48
C TRP A 53 11.83 -12.20 1.20
N TRP A 54 12.10 -11.85 2.45
CA TRP A 54 13.10 -12.56 3.26
C TRP A 54 12.72 -14.01 3.56
N THR A 55 11.44 -14.30 3.75
CA THR A 55 10.95 -15.66 4.00
C THR A 55 11.03 -16.54 2.75
N LEU A 56 10.98 -15.93 1.56
CA LEU A 56 11.07 -16.63 0.28
C LEU A 56 12.51 -16.87 -0.21
N LYS A 57 13.52 -16.36 0.48
CA LYS A 57 14.93 -16.61 0.18
C LYS A 57 15.41 -17.92 0.80
#